data_AF-A0A452ZTZ2-F1
#
_entry.id   AF-A0A452ZTZ2-F1
#
_cell.length_a   1.000
_cell.length_b   1.000
_cell.length_c   1.000
_cell.angle_alpha   90.00
_cell.angle_beta   90.00
_cell.angle_gamma   90.00
#
_symmetry.space_group_name_H-M   'P 1'
#
loop_
_entity.id
_entity.type
_entity.pdbx_description
1 polymer ?
#
loop_
_entity_poly.entity_id
_entity_poly.type
_entity_poly.pdbx_seq_one_letter_code
_entity_poly.pdbx_strand_id
1 'polypeptide(L)'
;MNNMNPADLKLEESKANKRNNYATAVKLYSMAADRCLDDATLYSTRSLCWLKMGEGDQALMNAGICKMKRLGWAKACYLQGSAQILLLTACGPGLGWIQPRRGSHHSQE
;
A
#
# COMPACT_ATOMS: atom_id res chain seq x y z
N MET A 1 -4.98 20.58 -16.68
CA MET A 1 -3.99 19.61 -16.14
C MET A 1 -3.31 18.92 -17.30
N ASN A 2 -1.97 18.94 -17.33
CA ASN A 2 -1.16 18.47 -18.45
C ASN A 2 -1.40 16.99 -18.75
N ASN A 3 -1.49 16.66 -20.05
CA ASN A 3 -1.64 15.30 -20.56
C ASN A 3 -0.31 14.54 -20.45
N MET A 4 0.11 14.18 -19.23
CA MET A 4 1.35 13.44 -18.98
C MET A 4 1.16 11.97 -19.36
N ASN A 5 2.01 11.42 -20.23
CA ASN A 5 1.88 10.04 -20.71
C ASN A 5 2.06 9.05 -19.53
N PRO A 6 1.32 7.92 -19.44
CA PRO A 6 1.54 6.88 -18.44
C PRO A 6 3.01 6.44 -18.25
N ALA A 7 3.83 6.44 -19.31
CA ALA A 7 5.27 6.16 -19.19
C ALA A 7 6.03 7.22 -18.37
N ASP A 8 5.73 8.50 -18.60
CA ASP A 8 6.34 9.63 -17.88
C ASP A 8 5.92 9.65 -16.42
N LEU A 9 4.66 9.30 -16.14
CA LEU A 9 4.15 9.16 -14.77
C LEU A 9 4.91 8.09 -13.99
N LYS A 10 5.19 6.94 -14.61
CA LYS A 10 5.97 5.86 -14.01
C LYS A 10 7.42 6.26 -13.78
N LEU A 11 8.02 7.01 -14.72
CA LEU A 11 9.37 7.51 -14.57
C LEU A 11 9.49 8.51 -13.41
N GLU A 12 8.58 9.48 -13.34
CA GLU A 12 8.55 10.48 -12.26
C GLU A 12 8.23 9.85 -10.90
N GLU A 13 7.36 8.84 -10.86
CA GLU A 13 7.10 8.04 -9.66
C GLU A 13 8.38 7.37 -9.15
N SER A 14 9.13 6.71 -10.04
CA SER A 14 10.36 6.04 -9.69
C SER A 14 11.44 7.04 -9.22
N LYS A 15 11.48 8.25 -9.79
CA LYS A 15 12.35 9.33 -9.31
C LYS A 15 11.92 9.84 -7.93
N ALA A 16 10.63 10.05 -7.70
CA ALA A 16 10.09 10.52 -6.43
C ALA A 16 10.36 9.51 -5.30
N ASN A 17 10.19 8.22 -5.59
CA ASN A 17 10.50 7.13 -4.66
C ASN A 17 12.00 7.09 -4.31
N LYS A 18 12.88 7.26 -5.31
CA LYS A 18 14.35 7.38 -5.07
C LYS A 18 14.74 8.59 -4.23
N ARG A 19 13.97 9.69 -4.33
CA ARG A 19 14.17 10.91 -3.53
C ARG A 19 13.53 10.86 -2.14
N ASN A 20 12.97 9.71 -1.74
CA ASN A 20 12.22 9.52 -0.49
C ASN A 20 11.02 10.48 -0.33
N ASN A 21 10.51 11.05 -1.43
CA ASN A 21 9.35 11.94 -1.41
C ASN A 21 8.07 11.10 -1.60
N TYR A 22 7.71 10.36 -0.56
CA TYR A 22 6.63 9.37 -0.59
C TYR A 22 5.26 10.00 -0.86
N ALA A 23 4.98 11.19 -0.32
CA ALA A 23 3.73 11.91 -0.55
C ALA A 23 3.53 12.27 -2.03
N THR A 24 4.61 12.71 -2.71
CA THR A 24 4.57 13.01 -4.14
C THR A 24 4.46 11.74 -4.98
N ALA A 25 5.18 10.68 -4.59
CA ALA A 25 5.08 9.37 -5.25
C ALA A 25 3.66 8.80 -5.19
N VAL A 26 2.97 8.93 -4.04
CA VAL A 26 1.57 8.49 -3.89
C VAL A 26 0.61 9.29 -4.76
N LYS A 27 0.82 10.60 -4.92
CA LYS A 27 -0.01 11.43 -5.82
C LYS A 27 0.20 11.05 -7.28
N LEU A 28 1.46 10.87 -7.71
CA LEU A 28 1.81 10.40 -9.05
C LEU A 28 1.23 9.02 -9.33
N TYR A 29 1.26 8.13 -8.32
CA TYR A 29 0.58 6.85 -8.38
C TYR A 29 -0.92 7.00 -8.66
N SER A 30 -1.64 7.89 -7.95
CA SER A 30 -3.11 7.99 -8.13
C SER A 30 -3.44 8.38 -9.57
N MET A 31 -2.67 9.33 -10.14
CA MET A 31 -2.80 9.73 -11.54
C MET A 31 -2.41 8.62 -12.53
N ALA A 32 -1.49 7.74 -12.16
CA ALA A 32 -1.08 6.60 -12.98
C ALA A 32 -2.08 5.44 -12.90
N ALA A 33 -2.67 5.17 -11.73
CA ALA A 33 -3.64 4.11 -11.52
C ALA A 33 -4.91 4.36 -12.35
N ASP A 34 -5.36 5.61 -12.45
CA ASP A 34 -6.49 6.00 -13.30
C ASP A 34 -6.25 5.68 -14.80
N ARG A 35 -4.99 5.58 -15.23
CA ARG A 35 -4.59 5.32 -16.62
C ARG A 35 -4.16 3.89 -16.86
N CYS A 36 -3.66 3.19 -15.84
CA CYS A 36 -3.06 1.85 -15.92
C CYS A 36 -3.44 1.02 -14.70
N LEU A 37 -4.70 0.58 -14.65
CA LEU A 37 -5.26 -0.20 -13.54
C LEU A 37 -4.65 -1.61 -13.36
N ASP A 38 -3.79 -2.07 -14.28
CA ASP A 38 -3.29 -3.45 -14.29
C ASP A 38 -1.82 -3.62 -13.91
N ASP A 39 -1.07 -2.54 -13.72
CA ASP A 39 0.34 -2.65 -13.35
C ASP A 39 0.50 -2.93 -11.84
N ALA A 40 0.67 -4.20 -11.49
CA ALA A 40 0.93 -4.64 -10.12
C ALA A 40 2.15 -3.96 -9.47
N THR A 41 3.11 -3.46 -10.27
CA THR A 41 4.30 -2.75 -9.79
C THR A 41 3.92 -1.45 -9.11
N LEU A 42 2.96 -0.71 -9.68
CA LEU A 42 2.48 0.57 -9.13
C LEU A 42 1.93 0.37 -7.73
N TYR A 43 1.07 -0.64 -7.54
CA TYR A 43 0.51 -0.97 -6.22
C TYR A 43 1.59 -1.40 -5.22
N SER A 44 2.61 -2.13 -5.67
CA SER A 44 3.74 -2.53 -4.81
C SER A 44 4.55 -1.34 -4.30
N THR A 45 4.84 -0.37 -5.17
CA THR A 45 5.62 0.80 -4.76
C THR A 45 4.79 1.74 -3.90
N ARG A 46 3.49 1.88 -4.18
CA ARG A 46 2.59 2.66 -3.33
C ARG A 46 2.46 2.06 -1.92
N SER A 47 2.31 0.73 -1.82
CA SER A 47 2.28 0.03 -0.53
C SER A 47 3.57 0.30 0.27
N LEU A 48 4.73 0.24 -0.39
CA LEU A 48 6.01 0.57 0.24
C LEU A 48 6.07 2.04 0.71
N CYS A 49 5.57 2.99 -0.08
CA CYS A 49 5.51 4.40 0.32
C CYS A 49 4.66 4.59 1.58
N TRP A 50 3.51 3.91 1.67
CA TRP A 50 2.65 3.95 2.86
C TRP A 50 3.31 3.32 4.08
N LEU A 51 4.01 2.19 3.92
CA LEU A 51 4.81 1.60 5.00
C LEU A 51 5.83 2.59 5.56
N LYS A 52 6.52 3.31 4.68
CA LYS A 52 7.53 4.29 5.07
C LYS A 52 6.94 5.56 5.70
N MET A 53 5.66 5.85 5.45
CA MET A 53 4.93 6.93 6.10
C MET A 53 4.27 6.50 7.43
N GLY A 54 4.32 5.21 7.79
CA GLY A 54 3.69 4.69 9.00
C GLY A 54 2.20 4.34 8.83
N GLU A 55 1.67 4.40 7.61
CA GLU A 55 0.25 4.20 7.30
C GLU A 55 -0.03 2.73 6.95
N GLY A 56 -0.14 1.89 7.99
CA GLY A 56 -0.27 0.43 7.84
C GLY A 56 -1.53 -0.02 7.07
N ASP A 57 -2.68 0.63 7.28
CA ASP A 57 -3.93 0.25 6.62
C ASP A 57 -3.88 0.49 5.11
N GLN A 58 -3.35 1.65 4.71
CA GLN A 58 -3.14 1.99 3.31
C GLN A 58 -2.11 1.05 2.67
N ALA A 59 -1.03 0.71 3.39
CA ALA A 59 -0.06 -0.26 2.91
C ALA A 59 -0.69 -1.64 2.68
N LEU A 60 -1.52 -2.11 3.61
CA LEU A 60 -2.17 -3.42 3.55
C LEU A 60 -3.17 -3.52 2.39
N MET A 61 -4.00 -2.49 2.20
CA MET A 61 -4.94 -2.42 1.07
C MET A 61 -4.22 -2.54 -0.27
N ASN A 62 -3.14 -1.78 -0.46
CA ASN A 62 -2.38 -1.80 -1.71
C ASN A 62 -1.62 -3.13 -1.92
N ALA A 63 -1.13 -3.75 -0.84
CA ALA A 63 -0.54 -5.09 -0.91
C ALA A 63 -1.57 -6.15 -1.33
N GLY A 64 -2.81 -6.04 -0.85
CA GLY A 64 -3.93 -6.90 -1.26
C GLY A 64 -4.23 -6.80 -2.75
N ILE A 65 -4.35 -5.58 -3.28
CA ILE A 65 -4.58 -5.36 -4.72
C ILE A 65 -3.41 -5.91 -5.54
N CYS A 66 -2.18 -5.67 -5.10
CA CYS A 66 -0.98 -6.21 -5.74
C CYS A 66 -1.00 -7.74 -5.83
N LYS A 67 -1.42 -8.42 -4.76
CA LYS A 67 -1.58 -9.88 -4.71
C LYS A 67 -2.67 -10.38 -5.65
N MET A 68 -3.80 -9.67 -5.73
CA MET A 68 -4.89 -10.01 -6.67
C MET A 68 -4.46 -9.87 -8.13
N LYS A 69 -3.70 -8.81 -8.45
CA LYS A 69 -3.21 -8.54 -9.81
C LYS A 69 -2.14 -9.55 -10.25
N ARG A 70 -1.30 -10.00 -9.33
CA ARG A 70 -0.24 -10.97 -9.62
C ARG A 70 -0.14 -12.01 -8.51
N LEU A 71 -0.95 -13.06 -8.66
CA LEU A 71 -0.94 -14.21 -7.75
C LEU A 71 0.47 -14.83 -7.70
N GLY A 72 0.95 -15.14 -6.49
CA GLY A 72 2.28 -15.75 -6.27
C GLY A 72 3.46 -14.78 -6.28
N TRP A 73 3.25 -13.46 -6.37
CA TRP A 73 4.36 -12.51 -6.34
C TRP A 73 4.93 -12.33 -4.92
N ALA A 74 6.14 -12.84 -4.68
CA ALA A 74 6.81 -12.80 -3.38
C ALA A 74 6.87 -11.39 -2.75
N LYS A 75 7.02 -10.35 -3.58
CA LYS A 75 7.03 -8.95 -3.14
C LYS A 75 5.70 -8.52 -2.52
N ALA A 76 4.57 -8.99 -3.04
CA ALA A 76 3.25 -8.67 -2.50
C ALA A 76 3.05 -9.31 -1.12
N CYS A 77 3.49 -10.56 -0.94
CA CYS A 77 3.45 -11.24 0.36
C CYS A 77 4.33 -10.54 1.39
N TYR A 78 5.54 -10.11 1.00
CA TYR A 78 6.43 -9.33 1.86
C TYR A 78 5.77 -8.02 2.34
N LEU A 79 5.22 -7.25 1.41
CA LEU A 79 4.56 -5.97 1.73
C LEU A 79 3.34 -6.17 2.64
N GLN A 80 2.56 -7.23 2.40
CA GLN A 80 1.43 -7.60 3.25
C GLN A 80 1.88 -7.91 4.68
N GLY A 81 2.94 -8.70 4.83
CA GLY A 81 3.53 -9.02 6.14
C GLY A 81 4.08 -7.78 6.85
N SER A 82 4.82 -6.92 6.14
CA SER A 82 5.33 -5.67 6.69
C SER A 82 4.20 -4.74 7.15
N ALA A 83 3.11 -4.66 6.39
CA ALA A 83 1.94 -3.84 6.76
C ALA A 83 1.24 -4.40 8.01
N GLN A 84 1.10 -5.72 8.12
CA GLN A 84 0.53 -6.36 9.29
C GLN A 84 1.41 -6.16 10.53
N ILE A 85 2.73 -6.31 10.41
CA ILE A 85 3.66 -6.03 11.51
C ILE A 85 3.53 -4.57 11.95
N LEU A 86 3.51 -3.63 11.00
CA LEU A 86 3.36 -2.21 11.31
C LEU A 86 2.06 -1.96 12.08
N LEU A 87 0.92 -2.49 11.62
CA LEU A 87 -0.37 -2.37 12.31
C LEU A 87 -0.36 -2.99 13.72
N LEU A 88 0.26 -4.16 13.87
CA LEU A 88 0.37 -4.83 15.16
C LEU A 88 1.28 -4.06 16.14
N THR A 89 2.38 -3.48 15.65
CA THR A 89 3.33 -2.73 16.47
C THR A 89 2.86 -1.30 16.80
N ALA A 90 2.11 -0.66 15.90
CA ALA A 90 1.53 0.66 16.12
C ALA A 90 0.47 0.66 17.23
N CYS A 91 -0.18 -0.48 17.49
CA CYS A 91 -1.14 -0.63 18.58
C CYS A 91 -0.49 -0.87 19.96
N GLY A 92 0.84 -0.98 20.05
CA GLY A 92 1.59 -1.12 21.31
C GLY A 92 1.48 -2.52 21.96
N PRO A 93 2.59 -3.10 22.46
CA PRO A 93 2.54 -4.34 23.22
C PRO A 93 2.10 -4.04 24.65
N GLY A 94 0.80 -4.12 24.90
CA GLY A 94 0.37 -4.67 26.19
C GLY A 94 0.63 -6.17 26.12
N LEU A 95 1.72 -6.66 26.73
CA LEU A 95 1.94 -8.09 26.94
C LEU A 95 0.69 -8.67 27.61
N GLY A 96 -0.15 -9.34 26.84
CA GLY A 96 -1.48 -9.71 27.29
C GLY A 96 -2.20 -10.59 26.29
N TRP A 97 -1.55 -11.71 25.95
CA TRP A 97 -2.16 -12.97 25.52
C TRP A 97 -3.13 -12.93 24.33
N ILE A 98 -2.78 -13.70 23.30
CA ILE A 98 -3.68 -14.63 22.61
C ILE A 98 -5.16 -14.42 22.96
N GLN A 99 -5.96 -13.69 22.16
CA GLN A 99 -7.41 -13.94 22.04
C GLN A 99 -8.14 -13.15 20.92
N PRO A 100 -9.38 -13.52 20.55
CA PRO A 100 -9.76 -13.99 19.22
C PRO A 100 -10.50 -12.94 18.37
N ARG A 101 -10.81 -13.32 17.11
CA ARG A 101 -11.51 -12.54 16.09
C ARG A 101 -12.56 -11.59 16.67
N ARG A 102 -12.35 -10.28 16.42
CA ARG A 102 -13.33 -9.22 16.61
C ARG A 102 -14.60 -9.56 15.82
N GLY A 103 -15.63 -10.00 16.53
CA GLY A 103 -16.99 -10.12 16.02
C GLY A 103 -17.53 -8.74 15.65
N SER A 104 -17.96 -8.59 14.41
CA SER A 104 -18.74 -7.45 13.93
C SER A 104 -20.18 -7.61 14.42
N HIS A 105 -20.55 -6.97 15.52
CA HIS A 105 -21.96 -6.71 15.82
C HIS A 105 -22.40 -5.46 15.06
N HIS A 106 -23.19 -5.70 14.02
CA HIS A 106 -24.20 -4.78 13.52
C HIS A 106 -25.06 -4.30 14.68
N SER A 107 -25.23 -2.99 14.80
CA SER A 107 -26.47 -2.40 15.28
C SER A 107 -26.78 -1.21 14.37
N GLN A 108 -27.77 -1.40 13.52
CA GLN A 108 -28.61 -0.32 13.01
C GLN A 108 -29.53 0.11 14.16
N GLU A 109 -29.77 1.42 14.27
CA GLU A 109 -30.95 1.98 14.95
C GLU A 109 -32.20 1.81 14.07
#